data_AF-A0A9E4FN69-F1
#
_entry.id   AF-A0A9E4FN69-F1
#
_cell.length_a   1.000
_cell.length_b   1.000
_cell.length_c   1.000
_cell.angle_alpha   90.00
_cell.angle_beta   90.00
_cell.angle_gamma   90.00
#
_symmetry.space_group_name_H-M   'P 1'
#
loop_
_entity.id
_entity.type
_entity.pdbx_description
1 polymer ?
#
loop_
_entity_poly.entity_id
_entity_poly.type
_entity_poly.pdbx_seq_one_letter_code
_entity_poly.pdbx_strand_id
1 'polypeptide(L)'
;MEPMQVSNEQLDFFRDNGYVVLEPIASQEELETLRRIYDELFVRRAGREEGAQFDLASADEEDAEATLPQILGPTRFAPELNDMEFKKM
;
A
#
# COMPACT_ATOMS: atom_id res chain seq x y z
N MET A 1 -19.00 5.31 -8.01
CA MET A 1 -19.01 4.90 -6.59
C MET A 1 -19.35 6.15 -5.78
N GLU A 2 -20.21 6.07 -4.76
CA GLU A 2 -20.40 7.23 -3.88
C GLU A 2 -19.11 7.49 -3.08
N PRO A 3 -18.74 8.75 -2.84
CA PRO A 3 -17.53 9.07 -2.07
C PRO A 3 -17.65 8.48 -0.67
N MET A 4 -16.57 7.87 -0.18
CA MET A 4 -16.50 7.36 1.18
C MET A 4 -16.82 8.48 2.17
N GLN A 5 -17.81 8.26 3.04
CA GLN A 5 -18.18 9.21 4.08
C GLN A 5 -17.67 8.72 5.43
N VAL A 6 -17.05 9.63 6.18
CA VAL A 6 -16.64 9.40 7.57
C VAL A 6 -17.70 10.02 8.48
N SER A 7 -18.19 9.27 9.46
CA SER A 7 -19.17 9.78 10.41
C SER A 7 -18.55 10.74 11.42
N ASN A 8 -19.36 11.59 12.06
CA ASN A 8 -18.87 12.43 13.17
C ASN A 8 -18.31 11.58 14.32
N GLU A 9 -18.91 10.42 14.59
CA GLU A 9 -18.42 9.48 15.60
C GLU A 9 -17.03 8.94 15.26
N GLN A 10 -16.77 8.60 14.00
CA GLN A 10 -15.46 8.19 13.51
C GLN A 10 -14.42 9.32 13.60
N LEU A 11 -14.83 10.57 13.37
CA LEU A 11 -13.96 11.74 13.53
C LEU A 11 -13.61 11.99 15.00
N ASP A 12 -14.59 11.91 15.90
CA ASP A 12 -14.36 12.07 17.33
C ASP A 12 -13.48 10.94 17.87
N PHE A 13 -13.74 9.70 17.44
CA PHE A 13 -12.86 8.57 17.76
C PHE A 13 -11.42 8.81 17.28
N PHE A 14 -11.22 9.28 16.05
CA PHE A 14 -9.89 9.59 15.53
C PHE A 14 -9.18 10.66 16.37
N ARG A 15 -9.88 11.72 16.78
CA ARG A 15 -9.30 12.79 17.61
C ARG A 15 -8.84 12.27 18.97
N ASP A 16 -9.61 11.39 19.58
CA ASP A 16 -9.32 10.86 20.92
C ASP A 16 -8.28 9.74 20.91
N ASN A 17 -8.19 8.97 19.82
CA ASN A 17 -7.40 7.73 19.76
C ASN A 17 -6.24 7.75 18.75
N GLY A 18 -6.21 8.70 17.82
CA GLY A 18 -5.16 8.84 16.80
C GLY A 18 -5.26 7.88 15.61
N TYR A 19 -6.31 7.06 15.52
CA TYR A 19 -6.60 6.18 14.39
C TYR A 19 -8.12 5.99 14.23
N VAL A 20 -8.55 5.47 13.08
CA VAL A 20 -9.94 5.09 12.84
C VAL A 20 -9.98 3.86 11.92
N VAL A 21 -11.00 3.04 12.10
CA VAL A 21 -11.28 1.91 11.20
C VAL A 21 -12.35 2.33 10.22
N LEU A 22 -12.06 2.12 8.94
CA LEU A 22 -12.99 2.36 7.84
C LEU A 22 -13.56 1.01 7.40
N GLU A 23 -14.81 1.04 6.94
CA GLU A 23 -15.36 -0.06 6.14
C GLU A 23 -14.48 -0.29 4.89
N PRO A 24 -14.53 -1.46 4.25
CA PRO A 24 -13.70 -1.76 3.08
C PRO A 24 -13.73 -0.65 2.02
N ILE A 25 -12.58 0.00 1.81
CA ILE A 25 -12.42 1.14 0.88
C ILE A 25 -12.06 0.71 -0.54
N ALA A 26 -11.84 -0.58 -0.76
CA ALA A 26 -11.53 -1.17 -2.06
C ALA A 26 -12.43 -2.38 -2.30
N SER A 27 -12.83 -2.59 -3.56
CA SER A 27 -13.60 -3.78 -3.93
C SER A 27 -12.76 -5.06 -3.84
N GLN A 28 -13.40 -6.23 -3.80
CA GLN A 28 -12.68 -7.51 -3.84
C GLN A 28 -11.82 -7.65 -5.11
N GLU A 29 -12.34 -7.22 -6.26
CA GLU A 29 -11.64 -7.24 -7.55
C GLU A 29 -10.40 -6.33 -7.53
N GLU A 30 -10.50 -5.15 -6.95
CA GLU A 30 -9.34 -4.25 -6.75
C GLU A 30 -8.31 -4.87 -5.81
N LEU A 31 -8.74 -5.50 -4.71
CA LEU A 31 -7.84 -6.16 -3.78
C LEU A 31 -7.10 -7.34 -4.42
N GLU A 32 -7.76 -8.13 -5.27
CA GLU A 32 -7.13 -9.21 -6.04
C GLU A 32 -6.09 -8.65 -7.01
N THR A 33 -6.42 -7.54 -7.68
CA THR A 33 -5.50 -6.85 -8.59
C THR A 33 -4.29 -6.29 -7.85
N LEU A 34 -4.49 -5.65 -6.70
CA LEU A 34 -3.43 -5.12 -5.84
C LEU A 34 -2.48 -6.23 -5.38
N ARG A 35 -3.02 -7.37 -4.93
CA ARG A 35 -2.20 -8.52 -4.49
C ARG A 35 -1.27 -8.99 -5.60
N ARG A 36 -1.82 -9.23 -6.80
CA ARG A 36 -1.03 -9.66 -7.96
C ARG A 36 0.10 -8.68 -8.29
N ILE A 37 -0.21 -7.38 -8.34
CA ILE A 37 0.80 -6.35 -8.62
C ILE A 37 1.89 -6.36 -7.56
N TYR A 38 1.53 -6.41 -6.28
CA TYR A 38 2.51 -6.36 -5.19
C TYR A 38 3.38 -7.63 -5.14
N ASP A 39 2.80 -8.82 -5.37
CA ASP A 39 3.56 -10.07 -5.51
C ASP A 39 4.61 -9.94 -6.63
N GLU A 40 4.22 -9.43 -7.79
CA GLU A 40 5.14 -9.21 -8.92
C GLU A 40 6.24 -8.19 -8.58
N LEU A 41 5.90 -7.06 -7.96
CA LEU A 41 6.85 -6.00 -7.62
C LEU A 41 7.92 -6.47 -6.63
N PHE A 42 7.53 -7.18 -5.58
CA PHE A 42 8.48 -7.65 -4.56
C PHE A 42 9.33 -8.82 -5.06
N VAL A 43 8.76 -9.76 -5.82
CA VAL A 43 9.52 -10.89 -6.40
C VAL A 43 10.62 -10.40 -7.33
N ARG A 44 10.32 -9.42 -8.19
CA ARG A 44 11.31 -8.87 -9.13
C ARG A 44 12.24 -7.81 -8.53
N ARG A 45 12.11 -7.53 -7.24
CA ARG A 45 12.86 -6.50 -6.50
C ARG A 45 12.78 -5.10 -7.15
N ALA A 46 11.57 -4.68 -7.53
CA ALA A 46 11.36 -3.45 -8.28
C ALA A 46 11.91 -2.21 -7.57
N GLY A 47 12.81 -1.47 -8.23
CA GLY A 47 13.41 -0.25 -7.66
C GLY A 47 14.61 -0.50 -6.75
N ARG A 48 15.08 -1.74 -6.59
CA ARG A 48 16.27 -2.06 -5.77
C ARG A 48 17.53 -1.33 -6.24
N GLU A 49 17.78 -1.31 -7.55
CA GLU A 49 18.99 -0.71 -8.15
C GLU A 49 19.07 0.82 -7.93
N GLU A 50 17.94 1.48 -7.73
CA GLU A 50 17.85 2.92 -7.48
C GLU A 50 17.52 3.26 -6.02
N GLY A 51 17.61 2.27 -5.11
CA GLY A 51 17.37 2.47 -3.68
C GLY A 51 15.90 2.73 -3.31
N ALA A 52 14.97 2.50 -4.22
CA ALA A 52 13.53 2.64 -3.95
C ALA A 52 12.94 1.41 -3.25
N GLN A 53 13.58 0.24 -3.36
CA GLN A 53 13.23 -0.95 -2.57
C GLN A 53 14.29 -1.25 -1.51
N PHE A 54 13.85 -1.37 -0.27
CA PHE A 54 14.69 -1.71 0.88
C PHE A 54 13.90 -2.42 1.98
N ASP A 55 14.60 -3.09 2.88
CA ASP A 55 14.01 -3.56 4.14
C ASP A 55 14.09 -2.47 5.21
N LEU A 56 12.95 -2.10 5.79
CA LEU A 56 12.90 -1.09 6.85
C LEU A 56 13.34 -1.64 8.22
N ALA A 57 13.18 -2.95 8.45
CA ALA A 57 13.43 -3.57 9.74
C ALA A 57 14.82 -4.19 9.88
N SER A 58 15.58 -4.35 8.80
CA SER A 58 16.93 -4.92 8.83
C SER A 58 17.92 -4.10 8.01
N ALA A 59 19.21 -4.32 8.28
CA ALA A 59 20.22 -4.01 7.28
C ALA A 59 19.92 -4.87 6.05
N ASP A 60 19.96 -4.25 4.88
CA ASP A 60 19.59 -4.80 3.59
C ASP A 60 20.66 -5.81 3.10
N GLU A 61 20.89 -6.87 3.87
CA GLU A 61 21.88 -7.90 3.57
C GLU A 61 21.45 -8.72 2.36
N GLU A 62 22.39 -8.94 1.43
CA GLU A 62 22.14 -9.81 0.29
C GLU A 62 21.82 -11.22 0.80
N ASP A 63 20.71 -11.78 0.32
CA ASP A 63 20.18 -13.12 0.62
C ASP A 63 19.54 -13.33 2.01
N ALA A 64 19.35 -12.27 2.80
CA ALA A 64 18.49 -12.32 3.98
C ALA A 64 16.99 -12.24 3.59
N GLU A 65 16.14 -12.99 4.30
CA GLU A 65 14.69 -12.85 4.16
C GLU A 65 14.26 -11.50 4.74
N ALA A 66 13.62 -10.68 3.91
CA ALA A 66 13.20 -9.34 4.31
C ALA A 66 12.10 -9.43 5.37
N THR A 67 12.27 -8.69 6.46
CA THR A 67 11.34 -8.65 7.59
C THR A 67 10.24 -7.61 7.38
N LEU A 68 10.57 -6.46 6.81
CA LEU A 68 9.62 -5.38 6.51
C LEU A 68 9.97 -4.72 5.16
N PRO A 69 9.80 -5.43 4.03
CA PRO A 69 10.16 -4.91 2.72
C PRO A 69 9.26 -3.73 2.33
N GLN A 70 9.88 -2.67 1.81
CA GLN A 70 9.25 -1.43 1.35
C GLN A 70 9.59 -1.14 -0.10
N ILE A 71 8.67 -0.53 -0.85
CA ILE A 71 8.93 0.06 -2.16
C ILE A 71 8.42 1.51 -2.14
N LEU A 72 9.32 2.47 -2.28
CA LEU A 72 8.98 3.89 -2.37
C LEU A 72 8.42 4.21 -3.75
N GLY A 73 7.22 4.82 -3.77
CA GLY A 73 6.56 5.23 -5.00
C GLY A 73 6.28 4.07 -5.95
N PRO A 74 5.51 3.03 -5.53
CA PRO A 74 5.29 1.82 -6.33
C PRO A 74 4.65 2.10 -7.69
N THR A 75 3.96 3.23 -7.86
CA THR A 75 3.40 3.70 -9.13
C THR A 75 4.46 3.95 -10.22
N ARG A 76 5.73 4.14 -9.85
CA ARG A 76 6.85 4.26 -10.80
C ARG A 76 7.16 2.91 -11.47
N PHE A 77 6.81 1.81 -10.81
CA PHE A 77 7.11 0.45 -11.24
C PHE A 77 5.88 -0.35 -11.65
N ALA A 78 4.69 0.11 -11.27
CA ALA A 78 3.38 -0.37 -11.71
C ALA A 78 2.45 0.85 -11.92
N PRO A 79 2.53 1.53 -13.08
CA PRO A 79 1.73 2.73 -13.36
C PRO A 79 0.21 2.52 -13.25
N GLU A 80 -0.27 1.30 -13.51
CA GLU A 80 -1.67 0.90 -13.37
C GLU A 80 -2.22 1.09 -11.95
N LEU A 81 -1.35 1.20 -10.93
CA LEU A 81 -1.77 1.55 -9.57
C LEU A 81 -2.40 2.95 -9.47
N ASN A 82 -2.18 3.84 -10.46
CA ASN A 82 -2.84 5.15 -10.50
C ASN A 82 -4.31 5.06 -10.97
N ASP A 83 -4.67 3.97 -11.65
CA ASP A 83 -6.02 3.79 -12.19
C ASP A 83 -6.97 3.11 -11.20
N MET A 84 -6.47 2.72 -10.03
CA MET A 84 -7.26 2.12 -8.96
C MET A 84 -8.31 3.11 -8.44
N GLU A 85 -9.51 2.62 -8.18
CA GLU A 85 -10.63 3.43 -7.72
C GLU A 85 -10.36 4.01 -6.32
N PHE A 86 -9.74 3.24 -5.41
CA PHE A 86 -9.42 3.72 -4.07
C PHE A 86 -8.46 4.93 -4.06
N LYS A 87 -7.67 5.15 -5.13
CA LYS A 87 -6.79 6.31 -5.27
C LYS A 87 -7.48 7.56 -5.79
N LYS A 88 -8.69 7.41 -6.35
CA LYS A 88 -9.50 8.50 -6.89
C LYS A 88 -10.52 9.03 -5.88
N MET A 89 -10.56 8.43 -4.69
CA MET A 89 -11.44 8.80 -3.57
C MET A 89 -11.02 10.11 -2.91
#